data_AF-A0A355DE89-F1
#
_entry.id   AF-A0A355DE89-F1
#
_cell.length_a   1.000
_cell.length_b   1.000
_cell.length_c   1.000
_cell.angle_alpha   90.00
_cell.angle_beta   90.00
_cell.angle_gamma   90.00
#
_symmetry.space_group_name_H-M   'P 1'
#
loop_
_entity.id
_entity.type
_entity.pdbx_description
1 polymer ?
#
loop_
_entity_poly.entity_id
_entity_poly.type
_entity_poly.pdbx_seq_one_letter_code
_entity_poly.pdbx_strand_id
1 'polypeptide(L)'
;METFEDRRPAADPVRLAGQFAEWVRGETLPGRMLANLKTGRLPEVLAAAADGPHAERAAPLVELWEGWERGRTLPLDVARGLEQGGIEALLADLSGT
;
A
#
# COMPACT_ATOMS: atom_id res chain seq x y z
N MET A 1 10.68 -5.78 -29.86
CA MET A 1 9.71 -6.26 -28.86
C MET A 1 9.07 -5.00 -28.31
N GLU A 2 7.85 -4.68 -28.74
CA GLU A 2 7.15 -3.48 -28.25
C GLU A 2 6.78 -3.69 -26.79
N THR A 3 7.43 -2.91 -25.91
CA THR A 3 7.04 -2.78 -24.51
C THR A 3 5.74 -2.00 -24.50
N PHE A 4 4.62 -2.67 -24.20
CA PHE A 4 3.36 -1.98 -23.93
C PHE A 4 3.58 -1.12 -22.69
N GLU A 5 3.76 0.19 -22.86
CA GLU A 5 3.85 1.13 -21.76
C GLU A 5 2.58 1.01 -20.91
N ASP A 6 2.75 0.72 -19.62
CA ASP A 6 1.66 0.67 -18.66
C ASP A 6 1.02 2.07 -18.59
N ARG A 7 -0.15 2.23 -19.24
CA ARG A 7 -0.86 3.51 -19.36
C ARG A 7 -1.53 3.96 -18.05
N ARG A 8 -1.40 3.21 -16.95
CA ARG A 8 -2.00 3.61 -15.67
C ARG A 8 -1.22 4.79 -15.11
N PRO A 9 -1.87 5.71 -14.39
CA PRO A 9 -1.16 6.75 -13.67
C PRO A 9 -0.05 6.16 -12.80
N ALA A 10 1.04 6.90 -12.63
CA ALA A 10 2.05 6.58 -11.62
C ALA A 10 1.38 6.50 -10.24
N ALA A 11 1.96 5.70 -9.36
CA ALA A 11 1.53 5.68 -7.97
C ALA A 11 1.77 7.06 -7.34
N ASP A 12 0.84 7.49 -6.48
CA ASP A 12 0.91 8.75 -5.75
C ASP A 12 0.86 8.43 -4.24
N PRO A 13 2.01 8.47 -3.53
CA PRO A 13 2.07 8.17 -2.11
C PRO A 13 1.18 9.08 -1.25
N VAL A 14 0.98 10.34 -1.63
CA VAL A 14 0.09 11.29 -0.92
C VAL A 14 -1.35 10.84 -1.05
N ARG A 15 -1.77 10.45 -2.27
CA ARG A 15 -3.12 9.93 -2.51
C ARG A 15 -3.38 8.63 -1.75
N LEU A 16 -2.40 7.72 -1.73
CA LEU A 16 -2.48 6.46 -0.97
C LEU A 16 -2.63 6.72 0.53
N ALA A 17 -1.87 7.67 1.07
CA ALA A 17 -2.00 8.08 2.47
C ALA A 17 -3.39 8.65 2.76
N GLY A 18 -3.95 9.47 1.87
CA GLY A 18 -5.31 9.98 1.98
C GLY A 18 -6.37 8.87 2.04
N GLN A 19 -6.28 7.87 1.16
CA GLN A 19 -7.17 6.71 1.14
C GLN A 19 -7.07 5.84 2.39
N PHE A 20 -5.86 5.72 2.96
CA PHE A 20 -5.67 5.02 4.23
C PHE A 20 -6.28 5.81 5.40
N ALA A 21 -6.07 7.13 5.43
CA ALA A 21 -6.61 8.01 6.47
C ALA A 21 -8.15 8.02 6.50
N GLU A 22 -8.83 7.90 5.36
CA GLU A 22 -10.29 7.70 5.30
C GLU A 22 -10.73 6.48 6.13
N TRP A 23 -9.98 5.37 6.08
CA TRP A 23 -10.30 4.18 6.89
C TRP A 23 -10.02 4.43 8.38
N VAL A 24 -8.89 5.05 8.71
CA VAL A 24 -8.53 5.38 10.10
C VAL A 24 -9.61 6.27 10.75
N ARG A 25 -10.19 7.21 9.99
CA ARG A 25 -11.32 8.06 10.43
C ARG A 25 -12.68 7.34 10.46
N GLY A 26 -12.75 6.09 10.01
CA GLY A 26 -13.98 5.30 9.95
C GLY A 26 -14.90 5.62 8.77
N GLU A 27 -14.40 6.32 7.75
CA GLU A 27 -15.18 6.77 6.58
C GLU A 27 -15.33 5.69 5.51
N THR A 28 -14.50 4.64 5.54
CA THR A 28 -14.55 3.51 4.61
C THR A 28 -14.29 2.18 5.33
N LEU A 29 -14.80 1.09 4.74
CA LEU A 29 -14.58 -0.27 5.24
C LEU A 29 -13.17 -0.77 4.87
N PRO A 30 -12.54 -1.66 5.67
CA PRO A 30 -11.20 -2.18 5.40
C PRO A 30 -11.06 -2.77 3.98
N GLY A 31 -12.00 -3.60 3.54
CA GLY A 31 -11.96 -4.20 2.21
C GLY A 31 -12.03 -3.18 1.07
N ARG A 32 -12.79 -2.09 1.24
CA ARG A 32 -12.86 -1.02 0.22
C ARG A 32 -11.62 -0.15 0.24
N MET A 33 -11.07 0.13 1.41
CA MET A 33 -9.77 0.79 1.53
C MET A 33 -8.67 -0.02 0.84
N LEU A 34 -8.55 -1.33 1.08
CA LEU A 34 -7.54 -2.16 0.41
C LEU A 34 -7.73 -2.19 -1.11
N ALA A 35 -8.97 -2.26 -1.61
CA ALA A 35 -9.26 -2.16 -3.04
C ALA A 35 -8.85 -0.80 -3.64
N ASN A 36 -9.07 0.29 -2.91
CA ASN A 36 -8.65 1.63 -3.31
C ASN A 36 -7.13 1.74 -3.36
N LEU A 37 -6.41 1.24 -2.34
CA LEU A 37 -4.95 1.22 -2.29
C LEU A 37 -4.35 0.37 -3.43
N LYS A 38 -4.94 -0.80 -3.70
CA LYS A 38 -4.55 -1.64 -4.84
C LYS A 38 -4.71 -0.90 -6.17
N THR A 39 -5.85 -0.23 -6.35
CA THR A 39 -6.12 0.59 -7.54
C THR A 39 -5.15 1.77 -7.63
N GLY A 40 -4.78 2.35 -6.49
CA GLY A 40 -3.76 3.38 -6.33
C GLY A 40 -2.31 2.89 -6.46
N ARG A 41 -2.11 1.60 -6.77
CA ARG A 41 -0.80 0.97 -7.01
C ARG A 41 0.09 0.85 -5.78
N LEU A 42 -0.51 0.64 -4.60
CA LEU A 42 0.23 0.30 -3.39
C LEU A 42 1.17 -0.92 -3.55
N PRO A 43 0.80 -2.02 -4.25
CA PRO A 43 1.72 -3.16 -4.41
C PRO A 43 3.05 -2.75 -5.06
N GLU A 44 2.99 -1.91 -6.09
CA GLU A 44 4.19 -1.40 -6.77
C GLU A 44 5.02 -0.47 -5.87
N VAL A 45 4.36 0.35 -5.05
CA VAL A 45 5.04 1.21 -4.06
C VAL A 45 5.76 0.37 -3.01
N LEU A 46 5.10 -0.66 -2.47
CA LEU A 46 5.70 -1.56 -1.49
C LEU A 46 6.89 -2.34 -2.06
N ALA A 47 6.77 -2.82 -3.30
CA ALA A 47 7.87 -3.50 -4.00
C ALA A 47 9.07 -2.58 -4.19
N ALA A 48 8.85 -1.36 -4.72
CA ALA A 48 9.93 -0.39 -4.90
C ALA A 48 10.59 0.03 -3.58
N ALA A 49 9.80 0.18 -2.51
CA ALA A 49 10.32 0.48 -1.18
C ALA A 49 11.13 -0.70 -0.60
N ALA A 50 10.71 -1.94 -0.88
CA ALA A 50 11.42 -3.16 -0.47
C ALA A 50 12.78 -3.33 -1.16
N ASP A 51 12.92 -2.81 -2.39
CA ASP A 51 14.18 -2.83 -3.15
C ASP A 51 15.09 -1.61 -2.85
N GLY A 52 14.65 -0.70 -1.98
CA GLY A 52 15.27 0.61 -1.76
C GLY A 52 15.74 0.86 -0.31
N PRO A 53 15.94 2.13 0.06
CA PRO A 53 16.42 2.51 1.40
C PRO A 53 15.39 2.23 2.51
N HIS A 54 14.14 1.89 2.15
CA HIS A 54 13.07 1.57 3.09
C HIS A 54 12.84 0.06 3.25
N ALA A 55 13.75 -0.79 2.76
CA ALA A 55 13.58 -2.23 2.66
C ALA A 55 13.10 -2.90 3.95
N GLU A 56 13.77 -2.61 5.07
CA GLU A 56 13.43 -3.20 6.37
C GLU A 56 12.01 -2.85 6.84
N ARG A 57 11.54 -1.63 6.55
CA ARG A 57 10.19 -1.17 6.90
C ARG A 57 9.14 -1.73 5.95
N ALA A 58 9.48 -1.82 4.66
CA ALA A 58 8.56 -2.28 3.62
C ALA A 58 8.32 -3.80 3.65
N ALA A 59 9.34 -4.61 3.99
CA ALA A 59 9.26 -6.07 3.96
C ALA A 59 8.05 -6.67 4.72
N PRO A 60 7.76 -6.33 5.99
CA PRO A 60 6.59 -6.87 6.68
C PRO A 60 5.26 -6.40 6.07
N LEU A 61 5.22 -5.19 5.47
CA LEU A 61 4.04 -4.67 4.80
C LEU A 61 3.77 -5.42 3.49
N VAL A 62 4.83 -5.76 2.74
CA VAL A 62 4.76 -6.63 1.56
C VAL A 62 4.19 -7.98 1.93
N GLU A 63 4.68 -8.61 3.01
CA GLU A 63 4.19 -9.93 3.43
C GLU A 63 2.69 -9.91 3.78
N LEU A 64 2.26 -8.89 4.54
CA LEU A 64 0.85 -8.69 4.88
C LEU A 64 -0.02 -8.53 3.63
N TRP A 65 0.44 -7.70 2.68
CA TRP A 65 -0.25 -7.46 1.42
C TRP A 65 -0.36 -8.74 0.57
N GLU A 66 0.72 -9.47 0.43
CA GLU A 66 0.80 -10.73 -0.31
C GLU A 66 -0.04 -11.85 0.33
N GLY A 67 -0.24 -11.80 1.65
CA GLY A 67 -1.18 -12.65 2.38
C GLY A 67 -2.63 -12.36 2.05
N TRP A 68 -3.00 -11.07 1.94
CA TRP A 68 -4.33 -10.64 1.49
C TRP A 68 -4.63 -11.06 0.06
N GLU A 69 -3.70 -10.80 -0.87
CA GLU A 69 -3.84 -11.13 -2.31
C GLU A 69 -4.04 -12.63 -2.56
N ARG A 70 -3.47 -13.48 -1.68
CA ARG A 70 -3.65 -14.94 -1.74
C ARG A 70 -4.83 -15.45 -0.92
N GLY A 71 -5.68 -14.57 -0.40
CA GLY A 71 -6.86 -14.92 0.38
C GLY A 71 -6.55 -15.58 1.73
N ARG A 72 -5.34 -15.41 2.27
CA ARG A 72 -4.91 -16.00 3.55
C ARG A 72 -5.20 -15.11 4.75
N THR A 73 -5.29 -13.80 4.55
CA THR A 73 -5.45 -12.82 5.62
C THR A 73 -6.71 -12.00 5.39
N LEU A 74 -7.52 -11.82 6.44
CA LEU A 74 -8.77 -11.05 6.34
C LEU A 74 -8.48 -9.55 6.15
N PRO A 75 -9.36 -8.80 5.45
CA PRO A 75 -9.15 -7.38 5.19
C PRO A 75 -8.91 -6.52 6.44
N LEU A 76 -9.59 -6.82 7.56
CA LEU A 76 -9.40 -6.07 8.80
C LEU A 76 -8.02 -6.33 9.43
N ASP A 77 -7.54 -7.57 9.41
CA ASP A 77 -6.23 -7.93 9.96
C ASP A 77 -5.10 -7.30 9.15
N VAL A 78 -5.27 -7.25 7.82
CA VAL A 78 -4.34 -6.55 6.93
C VAL A 78 -4.33 -5.06 7.21
N ALA A 79 -5.50 -4.43 7.34
CA ALA A 79 -5.59 -2.99 7.63
C ALA A 79 -4.89 -2.61 8.95
N ARG A 80 -5.14 -3.39 10.01
CA ARG A 80 -4.45 -3.23 11.30
C ARG A 80 -2.95 -3.49 11.21
N GLY A 81 -2.55 -4.51 10.46
CA GLY A 81 -1.14 -4.82 10.23
C GLY A 81 -0.42 -3.70 9.49
N LEU A 82 -1.06 -3.09 8.50
CA LEU A 82 -0.53 -1.94 7.77
C LEU A 82 -0.40 -0.70 8.69
N GLU A 83 -1.41 -0.43 9.52
CA GLU A 83 -1.37 0.64 10.53
C GLU A 83 -0.21 0.45 11.52
N GLN A 84 -0.15 -0.73 12.14
CA GLN A 84 0.89 -1.08 13.12
C GLN A 84 2.28 -1.15 12.51
N GLY A 85 2.39 -1.58 11.24
CA GLY A 85 3.63 -1.61 10.48
C GLY A 85 4.07 -0.25 9.93
N GLY A 86 3.30 0.82 10.20
CA GLY A 86 3.69 2.19 9.88
C GLY A 86 3.57 2.55 8.40
N ILE A 87 2.53 2.06 7.72
CA ILE A 87 2.28 2.38 6.31
C ILE A 87 2.21 3.89 6.06
N GLU A 88 1.60 4.66 6.96
CA GLU A 88 1.50 6.12 6.84
C GLU A 88 2.88 6.79 6.88
N ALA A 89 3.76 6.35 7.78
CA ALA A 89 5.12 6.86 7.86
C ALA A 89 5.93 6.50 6.61
N LEU A 90 5.77 5.28 6.08
CA LEU A 90 6.41 4.89 4.83
C LEU A 90 5.93 5.77 3.65
N LEU A 91 4.62 5.97 3.52
CA LEU A 91 4.06 6.79 2.44
C LEU A 91 4.44 8.28 2.57
N ALA A 92 4.56 8.80 3.79
CA ALA A 92 5.04 10.15 4.04
C ALA A 92 6.51 10.33 3.61
N ASP A 93 7.41 9.40 3.96
CA ASP A 93 8.82 9.44 3.56
C ASP A 93 8.97 9.40 2.04
N LEU A 94 8.18 8.55 1.37
CA LEU A 94 8.18 8.41 -0.10
C LEU A 94 7.56 9.60 -0.82
N SER A 95 6.76 10.43 -0.14
CA SER A 95 6.20 11.67 -0.70
C SER A 95 7.21 12.83 -0.70
N GLY A 96 8.26 12.73 0.12
CA GLY A 96 9.30 13.76 0.27
C GLY A 96 10.60 13.48 -0.50
N THR A 97 10.67 12.36 -1.22
CA THR A 97 11.79 11.97 -2.08
C THR A 97 11.60 12.49 -3.50
#